data_AF-A0A6B3IMK4-F1
#
_entry.id   AF-A0A6B3IMK4-F1
#
_cell.length_a   1.000
_cell.length_b   1.000
_cell.length_c   1.000
_cell.angle_alpha   90.00
_cell.angle_beta   90.00
_cell.angle_gamma   90.00
#
_symmetry.space_group_name_H-M   'P 1'
#
loop_
_entity.id
_entity.type
_entity.pdbx_description
1 polymer ?
#
loop_
_entity_poly.entity_id
_entity_poly.type
_entity_poly.pdbx_seq_one_letter_code
_entity_poly.pdbx_strand_id
1 'polypeptide(L)'
;CPHLPDGFDFTDPDLLQARVPHPEFALMRQTAPVWWCTQPTNISGFGDAGYWAVTRHADVKYVSTHPELFSSNTNTAVIRFNETISRDQIEVQKLIMLNMDPPEHTRVRQIVQRGFTPRAVRSLEAALRS
;
A
#
# COMPACT_ATOMS: atom_id res chain seq x y z
N CYS A 1 -0.82 17.56 24.07
CA CYS A 1 -1.67 16.68 23.23
C CYS A 1 -0.82 15.47 22.89
N PRO A 2 -1.27 14.22 23.07
CA PRO A 2 -0.43 13.08 22.71
C PRO A 2 -0.22 13.08 21.19
N HIS A 3 1.00 13.45 20.78
CA HIS A 3 1.46 13.39 19.40
C HIS A 3 2.55 12.33 19.29
N LEU A 4 2.71 11.76 18.10
CA LEU A 4 3.87 10.91 17.80
C LEU A 4 5.17 11.72 17.96
N PRO A 5 6.32 11.05 18.16
CA PRO A 5 7.62 11.73 18.07
C PRO A 5 7.76 12.48 16.74
N ASP A 6 8.48 13.60 16.76
CA ASP A 6 8.82 14.31 15.51
C ASP A 6 9.59 13.38 14.58
N GLY A 7 9.21 13.37 13.30
CA GLY A 7 9.80 12.49 12.29
C GLY A 7 9.40 11.02 12.39
N PHE A 8 8.39 10.67 13.20
CA PHE A 8 7.88 9.30 13.24
C PHE A 8 7.34 8.86 11.87
N ASP A 9 7.82 7.72 11.40
CA ASP A 9 7.48 7.16 10.09
C ASP A 9 6.96 5.73 10.24
N PHE A 10 5.69 5.51 9.89
CA PHE A 10 5.07 4.18 9.93
C PHE A 10 5.68 3.19 8.93
N THR A 11 6.43 3.67 7.95
CA THR A 11 7.08 2.85 6.92
C THR A 11 8.56 2.60 7.20
N ASP A 12 9.10 3.08 8.33
CA ASP A 12 10.50 2.88 8.69
C ASP A 12 10.85 1.38 8.79
N PRO A 13 11.77 0.86 7.95
CA PRO A 13 12.16 -0.54 7.96
C PRO A 13 12.74 -0.98 9.30
N ASP A 14 13.49 -0.13 9.99
CA ASP A 14 14.12 -0.47 11.27
C ASP A 14 13.06 -0.62 12.37
N LEU A 15 12.06 0.27 12.36
CA LEU A 15 10.88 0.15 13.21
C LEU A 15 10.14 -1.16 12.95
N LEU A 16 9.84 -1.46 11.68
CA LEU A 16 9.06 -2.65 11.30
C LEU A 16 9.83 -3.96 11.51
N GLN A 17 11.16 -3.93 11.43
CA GLN A 17 12.03 -5.03 11.81
C GLN A 17 11.95 -5.30 13.32
N ALA A 18 11.92 -4.23 14.13
CA ALA A 18 11.88 -4.35 15.58
C ALA A 18 10.49 -4.75 16.10
N ARG A 19 9.42 -4.15 15.58
CA ARG A 19 8.03 -4.41 16.00
C ARG A 19 6.99 -3.84 15.04
N VAL A 20 5.75 -4.30 15.17
CA VAL A 20 4.59 -3.59 14.60
C VAL A 20 4.21 -2.41 15.51
N PRO A 21 4.04 -1.17 14.98
CA PRO A 21 3.73 0.01 15.77
C PRO A 21 2.24 0.11 16.17
N HIS A 22 1.73 -0.93 16.83
CA HIS A 22 0.33 -0.99 17.28
C HIS A 22 -0.07 0.15 18.23
N PRO A 23 0.73 0.56 19.22
CA PRO A 23 0.40 1.69 20.09
C PRO A 23 0.24 2.99 19.30
N GLU A 24 1.10 3.25 18.32
CA GLU A 24 1.08 4.45 17.50
C GLU A 24 -0.13 4.47 16.57
N PHE A 25 -0.45 3.34 15.92
CA PHE A 25 -1.69 3.22 15.17
C PHE A 25 -2.94 3.40 16.06
N ALA A 26 -2.92 2.90 17.30
CA ALA A 26 -4.02 3.09 18.23
C ALA A 26 -4.20 4.55 18.64
N LEU A 27 -3.10 5.26 18.88
CA LEU A 27 -3.10 6.69 19.16
C LEU A 27 -3.68 7.48 17.98
N MET A 28 -3.18 7.26 16.76
CA MET A 28 -3.65 7.97 15.57
C MET A 28 -5.14 7.74 15.30
N ARG A 29 -5.65 6.51 15.46
CA ARG A 29 -7.09 6.25 15.33
C ARG A 29 -7.94 7.11 16.29
N GLN A 30 -7.44 7.41 17.47
CA GLN A 30 -8.14 8.18 18.50
C GLN A 30 -8.01 9.69 18.30
N THR A 31 -6.83 10.18 17.88
CA THR A 31 -6.51 11.61 17.93
C THR A 31 -6.37 12.28 16.56
N ALA A 32 -5.82 11.57 15.56
CA ALA A 32 -5.54 12.10 14.21
C ALA A 32 -5.61 10.95 13.18
N PRO A 33 -6.83 10.51 12.79
CA PRO A 33 -7.00 9.28 12.02
C PRO A 33 -6.47 9.35 10.58
N VAL A 34 -6.36 10.56 10.05
CA VAL A 34 -5.67 10.91 8.81
C VAL A 34 -4.59 11.93 9.20
N TRP A 35 -3.33 11.50 9.15
CA TRP A 35 -2.19 12.29 9.64
C TRP A 35 -1.10 12.39 8.57
N TRP A 36 -0.49 13.57 8.43
CA TRP A 36 0.62 13.77 7.50
C TRP A 36 1.94 13.31 8.11
N CYS A 37 2.52 12.26 7.53
CA CYS A 37 3.84 11.74 7.86
C CYS A 37 4.88 12.45 6.99
N THR A 38 5.56 13.45 7.53
CA THR A 38 6.68 14.07 6.82
C THR A 38 7.84 13.07 6.66
N GLN A 39 8.39 12.97 5.46
CA GLN A 39 9.59 12.19 5.18
C GLN A 39 10.64 13.06 4.48
N PRO A 40 11.94 12.88 4.79
CA PRO A 40 13.01 13.33 3.92
C PRO A 40 12.84 12.80 2.50
N THR A 41 13.26 13.57 1.50
CA THR A 41 13.25 13.09 0.11
C THR A 41 14.25 11.96 -0.09
N ASN A 42 13.94 11.02 -0.99
CA ASN A 42 14.81 9.92 -1.42
C ASN A 42 15.13 8.82 -0.39
N ILE A 43 14.47 8.76 0.78
CA ILE A 43 14.67 7.65 1.74
C ILE A 43 13.69 6.48 1.56
N SER A 44 12.63 6.70 0.77
CA SER A 44 11.54 5.74 0.57
C SER A 44 11.34 5.37 -0.90
N GLY A 45 12.22 5.85 -1.79
CA GLY A 45 12.08 5.75 -3.25
C GLY A 45 11.13 6.78 -3.85
N PHE A 46 10.54 7.64 -3.03
CA PHE A 46 9.68 8.74 -3.48
C PHE A 46 10.37 10.10 -3.27
N GLY A 47 10.11 11.01 -4.19
CA GLY A 47 10.68 12.37 -4.19
C GLY A 47 9.75 13.42 -3.60
N ASP A 48 8.63 13.01 -3.00
CA ASP A 48 7.69 13.88 -2.29
C ASP A 48 8.11 14.09 -0.82
N ALA A 49 7.39 14.96 -0.12
CA ALA A 49 7.71 15.38 1.24
C ALA A 49 7.13 14.46 2.33
N GLY A 50 6.54 13.33 1.95
CA GLY A 50 5.80 12.45 2.86
C GLY A 50 4.49 11.92 2.30
N TYR A 51 3.68 11.36 3.18
CA TYR A 51 2.42 10.71 2.85
C TYR A 51 1.35 10.92 3.93
N TRP A 52 0.10 10.66 3.57
CA TRP A 52 -1.01 10.59 4.53
C TRP A 52 -1.14 9.18 5.12
N ALA A 53 -0.93 9.04 6.43
CA ALA A 53 -1.27 7.81 7.15
C ALA A 53 -2.78 7.76 7.42
N VAL A 54 -3.46 6.77 6.83
CA VAL A 54 -4.89 6.51 6.99
C VAL A 54 -5.08 5.32 7.94
N THR A 55 -5.61 5.56 9.13
CA THR A 55 -5.52 4.59 10.24
C THR A 55 -6.85 3.96 10.67
N ARG A 56 -7.99 4.48 10.20
CA ARG A 56 -9.31 3.90 10.45
C ARG A 56 -9.76 3.05 9.28
N HIS A 57 -10.39 1.92 9.61
CA HIS A 57 -10.92 0.98 8.63
C HIS A 57 -11.91 1.64 7.63
N ALA A 58 -12.78 2.53 8.10
CA ALA A 58 -13.74 3.23 7.23
C ALA A 58 -13.04 4.08 6.17
N ASP A 59 -11.97 4.78 6.55
CA ASP A 59 -11.21 5.64 5.65
C ASP A 59 -10.37 4.82 4.68
N VAL A 60 -9.75 3.72 5.13
CA VAL A 60 -9.06 2.76 4.24
C VAL A 60 -10.02 2.18 3.22
N LYS A 61 -11.23 1.79 3.64
CA LYS A 61 -12.27 1.30 2.73
C LYS A 61 -12.65 2.37 1.71
N TYR A 62 -12.83 3.62 2.15
CA TYR A 62 -13.12 4.74 1.25
C TYR A 62 -12.02 4.89 0.18
N VAL A 63 -10.75 4.96 0.59
CA VAL A 63 -9.62 5.05 -0.35
C VAL A 63 -9.63 3.88 -1.34
N SER A 64 -9.86 2.66 -0.84
CA SER A 64 -9.83 1.43 -1.64
C SER A 64 -10.98 1.29 -2.65
N THR A 65 -12.10 2.00 -2.46
CA THR A 65 -13.29 1.89 -3.32
C THR A 65 -13.48 3.08 -4.26
N HIS A 66 -12.59 4.07 -4.23
CA HIS A 66 -12.65 5.27 -5.08
C HIS A 66 -11.37 5.39 -5.95
N PRO A 67 -11.12 4.44 -6.87
CA PRO A 67 -9.92 4.46 -7.70
C PRO A 67 -9.83 5.67 -8.65
N GLU A 68 -10.95 6.35 -8.90
CA GLU A 68 -11.01 7.61 -9.62
C GLU A 68 -10.40 8.79 -8.83
N LEU A 69 -10.26 8.64 -7.51
CA LEU A 69 -9.61 9.61 -6.63
C LEU A 69 -8.21 9.14 -6.18
N PHE A 70 -8.04 7.83 -5.98
CA PHE A 70 -6.83 7.23 -5.44
C PHE A 70 -6.22 6.22 -6.42
N SER A 71 -5.32 6.72 -7.27
CA SER A 71 -4.63 5.94 -8.30
C SER A 71 -3.65 4.93 -7.69
N SER A 72 -3.70 3.69 -8.17
CA SER A 72 -2.66 2.68 -7.94
C SER A 72 -1.55 2.76 -9.00
N ASN A 73 -1.75 3.51 -10.09
CA ASN A 73 -0.76 3.69 -11.14
C ASN A 73 0.25 4.79 -10.85
N THR A 74 -0.15 5.95 -10.31
CA THR A 74 0.70 7.14 -10.23
C THR A 74 2.04 6.87 -9.53
N ASN A 75 2.02 6.20 -8.38
CA ASN A 75 3.21 5.87 -7.58
C ASN A 75 3.24 4.41 -7.11
N THR A 76 2.48 3.52 -7.76
CA THR A 76 2.32 2.10 -7.38
C THR A 76 1.61 1.91 -6.02
N ALA A 77 1.24 0.68 -5.70
CA ALA A 77 0.69 0.30 -4.40
C ALA A 77 1.77 -0.03 -3.35
N VAL A 78 3.05 -0.07 -3.74
CA VAL A 78 4.17 -0.31 -2.80
C VAL A 78 4.47 0.98 -2.06
N ILE A 79 4.45 0.93 -0.73
CA ILE A 79 4.50 2.13 0.13
C ILE A 79 5.91 2.58 0.50
N ARG A 80 6.93 1.76 0.22
CA ARG A 80 8.34 2.09 0.43
C ARG A 80 9.25 1.21 -0.41
N PHE A 81 10.28 1.81 -0.97
CA PHE A 81 11.40 1.14 -1.62
C PHE A 81 12.71 1.45 -0.90
N ASN A 82 13.78 0.80 -1.33
CA ASN A 82 15.13 1.18 -0.91
C ASN A 82 15.52 2.55 -1.48
N GLU A 83 16.50 3.20 -0.84
CA GLU A 83 16.96 4.56 -1.17
C GLU A 83 17.62 4.67 -2.55
N THR A 84 18.03 3.55 -3.13
CA THR A 84 18.75 3.48 -4.42
C THR A 84 17.86 3.16 -5.62
N ILE A 85 16.56 2.95 -5.41
CA ILE A 85 15.66 2.59 -6.50
C ILE A 85 15.56 3.75 -7.50
N SER A 86 15.66 3.45 -8.79
CA SER A 86 15.46 4.45 -9.84
C SER A 86 13.97 4.66 -10.13
N ARG A 87 13.62 5.81 -10.69
CA ARG A 87 12.24 6.05 -11.14
C ARG A 87 11.82 5.03 -12.20
N ASP A 88 12.71 4.67 -13.12
CA ASP A 88 12.43 3.67 -14.15
C ASP A 88 12.09 2.29 -13.54
N GLN A 89 12.75 1.90 -12.46
CA GLN A 89 12.43 0.66 -11.74
C GLN A 89 11.04 0.71 -11.07
N ILE A 90 10.60 1.88 -10.62
CA ILE A 90 9.23 2.09 -10.12
C ILE A 90 8.23 2.03 -11.28
N GLU A 91 8.52 2.69 -12.40
CA GLU A 91 7.63 2.71 -13.58
C GLU A 91 7.39 1.31 -14.16
N VAL A 92 8.40 0.43 -14.19
CA VAL A 92 8.23 -0.96 -14.66
C VAL A 92 7.18 -1.73 -13.84
N GLN A 93 7.00 -1.41 -12.56
CA GLN A 93 6.01 -2.10 -11.71
C GLN A 93 4.57 -1.83 -12.14
N LYS A 94 4.31 -0.77 -12.93
CA LYS A 94 2.98 -0.45 -13.48
C LYS A 94 2.47 -1.52 -14.46
N LEU A 95 3.35 -2.40 -14.95
CA LEU A 95 2.99 -3.56 -15.77
C LEU A 95 2.31 -4.68 -14.96
N ILE A 96 2.42 -4.66 -13.62
CA ILE A 96 1.75 -5.61 -12.74
C ILE A 96 0.32 -5.12 -12.51
N MET A 97 -0.67 -6.01 -12.66
CA MET A 97 -2.10 -5.69 -12.50
C MET A 97 -2.43 -4.93 -11.21
N LEU A 98 -1.70 -5.16 -10.12
CA LEU A 98 -1.85 -4.46 -8.84
C LEU A 98 -1.65 -2.93 -8.95
N ASN A 99 -0.80 -2.48 -9.88
CA ASN A 99 -0.40 -1.08 -10.05
C ASN A 99 -1.08 -0.44 -11.28
N MET A 100 -2.21 -0.98 -11.71
CA MET A 100 -3.00 -0.46 -12.83
C MET A 100 -4.27 0.22 -12.31
N ASP A 101 -4.73 1.23 -13.04
CA ASP A 101 -6.04 1.84 -12.84
C ASP A 101 -7.04 1.39 -13.93
N PRO A 102 -8.36 1.56 -13.71
CA PRO A 102 -9.34 1.44 -14.78
C PRO A 102 -9.04 2.41 -15.95
N PRO A 103 -9.31 2.03 -17.20
CA PRO A 103 -9.98 0.79 -17.64
C PRO A 103 -9.04 -0.42 -17.79
N GLU A 104 -7.72 -0.24 -17.76
CA GLU A 104 -6.77 -1.32 -18.02
C GLU A 104 -6.80 -2.40 -16.94
N HIS A 105 -6.79 -2.01 -15.67
CA HIS A 105 -6.96 -2.93 -14.54
C HIS A 105 -8.22 -3.78 -14.71
N THR A 106 -9.34 -3.17 -15.10
CA THR A 106 -10.62 -3.88 -15.32
C THR A 106 -10.48 -4.95 -16.39
N ARG A 107 -9.85 -4.63 -17.51
CA ARG A 107 -9.62 -5.58 -18.62
C ARG A 107 -8.73 -6.75 -18.21
N VAL A 108 -7.60 -6.47 -17.55
CA VAL A 108 -6.65 -7.52 -17.11
C VAL A 108 -7.30 -8.40 -16.03
N ARG A 109 -7.98 -7.80 -15.05
CA ARG A 109 -8.68 -8.52 -13.98
C ARG A 109 -9.75 -9.46 -14.50
N GLN A 110 -10.49 -9.07 -15.53
CA GLN A 110 -11.51 -9.92 -16.16
C GLN A 110 -10.95 -11.23 -16.75
N ILE A 111 -9.70 -11.20 -17.19
CA ILE A 111 -8.99 -12.38 -17.69
C ILE A 111 -8.50 -13.22 -16.51
N VAL A 112 -7.78 -12.59 -15.57
CA VAL A 112 -7.15 -13.26 -14.41
C VAL A 112 -8.19 -13.95 -13.52
N GLN A 113 -9.34 -13.32 -13.25
CA GLN A 113 -10.36 -13.84 -12.34
C GLN A 113 -10.92 -15.22 -12.73
N ARG A 114 -10.80 -15.63 -14.00
CA ARG A 114 -11.24 -16.96 -14.47
C ARG A 114 -10.46 -18.09 -13.80
N GLY A 115 -9.20 -17.84 -13.43
CA GLY A 115 -8.36 -18.77 -12.68
C GLY A 115 -8.72 -18.87 -11.18
N PHE A 116 -9.50 -17.94 -10.65
CA PHE A 116 -9.83 -17.83 -9.22
C PHE A 116 -11.30 -18.14 -8.92
N THR A 117 -11.98 -18.86 -9.81
CA THR A 117 -13.33 -19.34 -9.53
C THR A 117 -13.32 -20.37 -8.37
N PRO A 118 -14.42 -20.52 -7.61
CA PRO A 118 -14.48 -21.52 -6.53
C PRO A 118 -14.12 -22.94 -6.98
N ARG A 119 -14.44 -23.31 -8.24
CA ARG A 119 -14.07 -24.60 -8.83
C ARG A 119 -12.56 -24.72 -9.07
N ALA A 120 -11.95 -23.70 -9.68
CA ALA A 120 -10.52 -23.69 -9.97
C ALA A 120 -9.68 -23.73 -8.69
N VAL A 121 -10.07 -22.99 -7.65
CA VAL A 121 -9.39 -23.03 -6.34
C VAL A 121 -9.52 -24.41 -5.69
N ARG A 122 -10.73 -25.01 -5.68
CA ARG A 122 -10.92 -26.35 -5.11
C ARG A 122 -10.14 -27.45 -5.84
N SER A 123 -9.92 -27.34 -7.15
CA SER A 123 -9.11 -28.34 -7.86
C SER A 123 -7.65 -28.40 -7.41
N LEU A 124 -7.15 -27.36 -6.74
CA LEU A 124 -5.79 -27.34 -6.19
C LEU A 124 -5.67 -28.09 -4.86
N GLU A 125 -6.80 -28.42 -4.20
CA GLU A 125 -6.79 -28.98 -2.84
C GLU A 125 -5.99 -30.27 -2.73
N ALA A 126 -6.19 -31.21 -3.65
CA ALA A 126 -5.50 -32.50 -3.62
C ALA A 126 -3.98 -32.34 -3.76
N ALA A 127 -3.52 -31.45 -4.65
CA ALA A 127 -2.11 -31.21 -4.89
C ALA A 127 -1.41 -30.43 -3.75
N LEU A 128 -2.16 -29.62 -3.00
CA LEU A 128 -1.61 -28.86 -1.86
C LEU A 128 -1.60 -29.65 -0.55
N ARG A 129 -2.39 -30.72 -0.45
CA ARG A 129 -2.47 -31.58 0.75
C ARG A 129 -1.48 -32.74 0.72
N SER A 130 -0.87 -33.05 -0.42
CA SER A 130 0.20 -34.05 -0.56
C SER A 130 1.55 -33.50 -0.12
#